data_AF-A0AAN1SFU8-F1
#
_entry.id   AF-A0AAN1SFU8-F1
#
_cell.length_a   1.000
_cell.length_b   1.000
_cell.length_c   1.000
_cell.angle_alpha   90.00
_cell.angle_beta   90.00
_cell.angle_gamma   90.00
#
_symmetry.space_group_name_H-M   'P 1'
#
loop_
_entity.id
_entity.type
_entity.pdbx_description
1 polymer ?
#
loop_
_entity_poly.entity_id
_entity_poly.type
_entity_poly.pdbx_seq_one_letter_code
_entity_poly.pdbx_strand_id
1 'polypeptide(L)'
;MKFAIAIDLKKKISMKDIALRYKVSFKTVERVLDTFYQGLKFNPNYLPKHLLIDEFKGTKDCEGAMCFIFSDAKTGKIIDILDDRRNFKLIAYFQRFTYQARKKVQHVVMDMNAAYGKMIPQVFPKAKILVDHFHIVQQISRAFNQQRIRSMNQLGKKNAQQMKDYRKLKKYTQISSTS
;
A
#
# COMPACT_ATOMS: atom_id res chain seq x y z
N MET A 1 8.85 -8.42 32.15
CA MET A 1 7.43 -8.44 31.74
C MET A 1 7.12 -7.58 30.52
N LYS A 2 7.32 -6.25 30.54
CA LYS A 2 7.00 -5.35 29.39
C LYS A 2 7.68 -5.77 28.07
N PHE A 3 8.94 -6.19 28.12
CA PHE A 3 9.68 -6.66 26.93
C PHE A 3 9.09 -7.94 26.33
N ALA A 4 8.59 -8.86 27.15
CA ALA A 4 7.96 -10.10 26.68
C ALA A 4 6.59 -9.81 26.01
N ILE A 5 5.80 -8.92 26.60
CA ILE A 5 4.57 -8.39 25.99
C ILE A 5 4.89 -7.76 24.61
N ALA A 6 5.95 -6.96 24.52
CA ALA A 6 6.38 -6.33 23.27
C ALA A 6 6.83 -7.33 22.19
N ILE A 7 7.49 -8.43 22.57
CA ILE A 7 7.85 -9.51 21.64
C ILE A 7 6.59 -10.20 21.11
N ASP A 8 5.63 -10.51 21.98
CA ASP A 8 4.39 -11.16 21.58
C ASP A 8 3.48 -10.24 20.74
N LEU A 9 3.54 -8.92 20.96
CA LEU A 9 2.86 -7.92 20.12
C LEU A 9 3.35 -7.90 18.66
N LYS A 10 4.54 -8.44 18.37
CA LYS A 10 5.03 -8.61 16.98
C LYS A 10 4.43 -9.82 16.28
N LYS A 11 3.80 -10.74 17.02
CA LYS A 11 3.20 -11.96 16.49
C LYS A 11 1.74 -11.67 16.13
N LYS A 12 1.17 -12.51 15.27
CA LYS A 12 -0.25 -12.45 14.89
C LYS A 12 -1.16 -13.01 15.99
N ILE A 13 -1.18 -12.36 17.15
CA ILE A 13 -1.93 -12.73 18.36
C ILE A 13 -2.73 -11.51 18.82
N SER A 14 -3.96 -11.68 19.30
CA SER A 14 -4.75 -10.53 19.76
C SER A 14 -4.20 -9.96 21.06
N MET A 15 -4.33 -8.64 21.27
CA MET A 15 -3.92 -8.02 22.54
C MET A 15 -4.70 -8.57 23.75
N LYS A 16 -5.92 -9.07 23.54
CA LYS A 16 -6.70 -9.76 24.58
C LYS A 16 -6.06 -11.09 24.99
N ASP A 17 -5.57 -11.86 24.02
CA ASP A 17 -4.87 -13.12 24.31
C ASP A 17 -3.51 -12.87 24.98
N ILE A 18 -2.81 -11.81 24.58
CA ILE A 18 -1.57 -11.36 25.26
C ILE A 18 -1.89 -10.94 26.70
N ALA A 19 -2.95 -10.15 26.90
CA ALA A 19 -3.39 -9.72 28.23
C ALA A 19 -3.71 -10.93 29.13
N LEU A 20 -4.44 -11.92 28.60
CA LEU A 20 -4.76 -13.17 29.30
C LEU A 20 -3.49 -13.97 29.65
N ARG A 21 -2.57 -14.14 28.69
CA ARG A 21 -1.30 -14.86 28.87
C ARG A 21 -0.45 -14.27 29.99
N TYR A 22 -0.33 -12.95 30.04
CA TYR A 22 0.49 -12.25 31.04
C TYR A 22 -0.29 -11.86 32.29
N LYS A 23 -1.58 -12.23 32.41
CA LYS A 23 -2.48 -11.86 33.51
C LYS A 23 -2.49 -10.35 33.80
N VAL A 24 -2.53 -9.55 32.74
CA VAL A 24 -2.61 -8.09 32.81
C VAL A 24 -3.90 -7.59 32.15
N SER A 25 -4.28 -6.35 32.41
CA SER A 25 -5.40 -5.74 31.68
C SER A 25 -5.03 -5.44 30.23
N PHE A 26 -6.02 -5.45 29.33
CA PHE A 26 -5.86 -5.02 27.94
C PHE A 26 -5.18 -3.63 27.85
N LYS A 27 -5.60 -2.68 28.69
CA LYS A 27 -4.99 -1.33 28.78
C LYS A 27 -3.51 -1.34 29.16
N THR A 28 -3.03 -2.38 29.83
CA THR A 28 -1.59 -2.51 30.13
C THR A 28 -0.81 -2.94 28.89
N VAL A 29 -1.36 -3.85 28.09
CA VAL A 29 -0.77 -4.24 26.80
C VAL A 29 -0.75 -3.06 25.83
N GLU A 30 -1.85 -2.30 25.75
CA GLU A 30 -1.95 -1.07 24.95
C GLU A 30 -0.89 -0.03 25.37
N ARG A 31 -0.76 0.27 26.67
CA ARG A 31 0.29 1.20 27.14
C ARG A 31 1.71 0.72 26.84
N VAL A 32 1.96 -0.59 26.91
CA VAL A 32 3.26 -1.14 26.53
C VAL A 32 3.50 -0.88 25.05
N LEU A 33 2.51 -1.12 24.19
CA LEU A 33 2.59 -0.81 22.77
C LEU A 33 2.86 0.69 22.53
N ASP A 34 2.11 1.58 23.18
CA ASP A 34 2.25 3.04 23.04
C ASP A 34 3.67 3.52 23.41
N THR A 35 4.30 2.89 24.41
CA THR A 35 5.66 3.21 24.82
C THR A 35 6.68 3.01 23.67
N PHE A 36 6.43 2.07 22.76
CA PHE A 36 7.28 1.85 21.59
C PHE A 36 6.91 2.75 20.41
N TYR A 37 5.65 3.17 20.29
CA TYR A 37 5.22 4.15 19.27
C TYR A 37 5.79 5.55 19.53
N GLN A 38 6.03 5.95 20.78
CA GLN A 38 6.62 7.26 21.13
C GLN A 38 8.02 7.50 20.52
N GLY A 39 8.71 6.46 20.04
CA GLY A 39 9.96 6.58 19.29
C GLY A 39 9.81 7.07 17.85
N LEU A 40 8.61 6.98 17.27
CA LEU A 40 8.29 7.46 15.92
C LEU A 40 7.85 8.93 15.97
N LYS A 41 8.69 9.80 16.54
CA LYS A 41 8.37 11.23 16.61
C LYS A 41 8.32 11.83 15.20
N PHE A 42 7.16 12.40 14.85
CA PHE A 42 7.00 13.18 13.63
C PHE A 42 8.07 14.29 13.58
N ASN A 43 8.93 14.24 12.57
CA ASN A 43 9.97 15.24 12.35
C ASN A 43 9.58 16.11 11.14
N PRO A 44 9.08 17.35 11.34
CA PRO A 44 8.65 18.22 10.24
C PRO A 44 9.80 18.64 9.32
N ASN A 45 11.06 18.48 9.75
CA ASN A 45 12.25 18.92 9.02
C ASN A 45 12.89 17.82 8.17
N TYR A 46 12.34 16.61 8.19
CA TYR A 46 12.92 15.47 7.50
C TYR A 46 11.90 14.71 6.64
N LEU A 47 12.26 14.53 5.37
CA LEU A 47 11.67 13.58 4.44
C LEU A 47 12.79 12.94 3.61
N PRO A 48 12.70 11.64 3.30
CA PRO A 48 13.66 10.98 2.41
C PRO A 48 13.67 11.57 0.99
N LYS A 49 14.81 11.41 0.31
CA LYS A 49 14.97 11.85 -1.09
C LYS A 49 14.12 11.02 -2.07
N HIS A 50 13.89 9.75 -1.75
CA HIS A 50 13.16 8.82 -2.59
C HIS A 50 12.04 8.21 -1.77
N LEU A 51 10.80 8.47 -2.19
CA LEU A 51 9.60 7.97 -1.52
C LEU A 51 8.96 6.88 -2.36
N LEU A 52 8.47 5.84 -1.70
CA LEU A 52 7.48 4.92 -2.26
C LEU A 52 6.13 5.31 -1.69
N ILE A 53 5.11 5.38 -2.54
CA ILE A 53 3.73 5.69 -2.17
C ILE A 53 2.83 4.57 -2.71
N ASP A 54 1.96 4.06 -1.86
CA ASP A 54 0.99 3.03 -2.22
C ASP A 54 -0.32 3.19 -1.42
N GLU A 55 -1.35 2.42 -1.79
CA GLU A 55 -2.64 2.34 -1.13
C GLU A 55 -2.97 0.88 -0.76
N PHE A 56 -3.57 0.66 0.41
CA PHE A 56 -4.07 -0.66 0.79
C PHE A 56 -5.44 -0.57 1.46
N LYS A 57 -6.21 -1.65 1.42
CA LYS A 57 -7.53 -1.70 2.05
C LYS A 57 -7.39 -1.62 3.57
N GLY A 58 -8.00 -0.61 4.17
CA GLY A 58 -8.09 -0.45 5.62
C GLY A 58 -9.00 -1.51 6.25
N THR A 59 -8.93 -1.64 7.58
CA THR A 59 -9.90 -2.42 8.34
C THR A 59 -11.26 -1.69 8.39
N LYS A 60 -12.30 -2.35 8.89
CA LYS A 60 -13.67 -1.78 8.96
C LYS A 60 -13.76 -0.43 9.71
N ASP A 61 -12.74 -0.11 10.49
CA ASP A 61 -12.64 1.09 11.32
C ASP A 61 -12.01 2.30 10.58
N CYS A 62 -11.62 2.13 9.31
CA CYS A 62 -11.05 3.22 8.50
C CYS A 62 -12.17 3.93 7.72
N GLU A 63 -12.38 5.24 7.96
CA GLU A 63 -13.43 6.05 7.31
C GLU A 63 -13.39 6.00 5.78
N GLY A 64 -12.21 5.82 5.18
CA GLY A 64 -12.00 5.87 3.72
C GLY A 64 -11.96 4.52 2.98
N ALA A 65 -12.13 3.38 3.67
CA ALA A 65 -11.95 2.00 3.17
C ALA A 65 -10.53 1.66 2.60
N MET A 66 -9.72 2.67 2.27
CA MET A 66 -8.36 2.57 1.75
C MET A 66 -7.46 3.51 2.55
N CYS A 67 -6.35 2.97 3.03
CA CYS A 67 -5.28 3.70 3.70
C CYS A 67 -4.19 4.08 2.70
N PHE A 68 -3.56 5.22 2.95
CA PHE A 68 -2.37 5.67 2.24
C PHE A 68 -1.12 5.30 3.04
N ILE A 69 -0.10 4.77 2.38
CA ILE A 69 1.16 4.41 3.01
C ILE A 69 2.32 5.00 2.21
N PHE A 70 3.33 5.47 2.92
CA PHE A 70 4.57 5.88 2.29
C PHE A 70 5.80 5.47 3.09
N SER A 71 6.86 5.16 2.36
CA SER A 71 8.10 4.62 2.91
C SER A 71 9.32 5.23 2.22
N ASP A 72 10.47 5.09 2.87
CA ASP A 72 11.75 5.44 2.27
C ASP A 72 12.14 4.36 1.24
N ALA A 73 12.27 4.75 -0.03
CA ALA A 73 12.62 3.82 -1.10
C ALA A 73 14.00 3.17 -0.93
N LYS A 74 14.91 3.80 -0.18
CA LYS A 74 16.25 3.24 0.04
C LYS A 74 16.26 2.18 1.13
N THR A 75 15.50 2.39 2.21
CA THR A 75 15.53 1.51 3.39
C THR A 75 14.35 0.57 3.47
N GLY A 76 13.29 0.80 2.69
CA GLY A 76 12.01 0.09 2.78
C GLY A 76 11.24 0.40 4.06
N LYS A 77 11.74 1.31 4.92
CA LYS A 77 11.09 1.63 6.19
C LYS A 77 9.86 2.49 5.96
N ILE A 78 8.73 2.03 6.49
CA ILE A 78 7.49 2.78 6.53
C ILE A 78 7.73 4.05 7.34
N ILE A 79 7.34 5.19 6.78
CA ILE A 79 7.43 6.49 7.44
C ILE A 79 6.15 6.77 8.18
N ASP A 80 5.00 6.62 7.51
CA ASP A 80 3.69 6.79 8.12
C ASP A 80 2.60 6.06 7.32
N ILE A 81 1.45 5.86 7.97
CA ILE A 81 0.22 5.31 7.41
C ILE A 81 -0.91 6.26 7.74
N LEU A 82 -1.65 6.70 6.71
CA LEU A 82 -2.81 7.56 6.84
C LEU A 82 -4.07 6.75 6.52
N ASP A 83 -5.11 6.96 7.31
CA ASP A 83 -6.42 6.32 7.17
C ASP A 83 -7.27 6.89 6.02
N ASP A 84 -6.78 7.96 5.38
CA ASP A 84 -7.43 8.63 4.26
C ASP A 84 -6.43 8.88 3.12
N ARG A 85 -6.88 8.58 1.90
CA ARG A 85 -6.13 8.75 0.65
C ARG A 85 -6.57 9.94 -0.19
N ARG A 86 -7.63 10.66 0.21
CA ARG A 86 -8.17 11.79 -0.57
C ARG A 86 -7.14 12.92 -0.61
N ASN A 87 -6.92 13.46 -1.81
CA ASN A 87 -5.89 14.47 -2.07
C ASN A 87 -5.86 15.62 -1.06
N PHE A 88 -7.02 16.17 -0.67
CA PHE A 88 -7.05 17.31 0.25
C PHE A 88 -6.50 16.96 1.65
N LYS A 89 -6.74 15.74 2.14
CA LYS A 89 -6.18 15.25 3.41
C LYS A 89 -4.69 15.01 3.31
N LEU A 90 -4.24 14.40 2.21
CA LEU A 90 -2.80 14.17 1.97
C LEU A 90 -2.04 15.50 1.86
N ILE A 91 -2.60 16.47 1.14
CA ILE A 91 -2.01 17.83 1.03
C ILE A 91 -1.91 18.45 2.43
N ALA A 92 -2.99 18.45 3.20
CA ALA A 92 -2.99 18.99 4.56
C ALA A 92 -1.96 18.29 5.47
N TYR A 93 -1.85 16.96 5.37
CA TYR A 93 -0.86 16.18 6.12
C TYR A 93 0.56 16.60 5.73
N PHE A 94 0.90 16.59 4.44
CA PHE A 94 2.27 16.89 4.01
C PHE A 94 2.65 18.36 4.20
N GLN A 95 1.68 19.29 4.24
CA GLN A 95 1.93 20.70 4.58
C GLN A 95 2.48 20.89 6.00
N ARG A 96 2.37 19.91 6.90
CA ARG A 96 3.02 19.92 8.22
C ARG A 96 4.54 19.79 8.13
N PHE A 97 5.09 19.27 7.03
CA PHE A 97 6.53 19.26 6.78
C PHE A 97 6.97 20.62 6.24
N THR A 98 8.16 21.06 6.67
CA THR A 98 8.72 22.31 6.19
C THR A 98 8.95 22.27 4.69
N TYR A 99 8.84 23.43 4.05
CA TYR A 99 9.09 23.55 2.61
C TYR A 99 10.47 22.98 2.22
N GLN A 100 11.49 23.17 3.07
CA GLN A 100 12.84 22.63 2.84
C GLN A 100 12.86 21.10 2.86
N ALA A 101 12.13 20.46 3.77
CA ALA A 101 12.00 19.01 3.80
C ALA A 101 11.32 18.49 2.52
N ARG A 102 10.20 19.10 2.13
CA ARG A 102 9.45 18.72 0.92
C ARG A 102 10.25 18.94 -0.37
N LYS A 103 11.04 20.01 -0.44
CA LYS A 103 11.92 20.32 -1.58
C LYS A 103 13.10 19.34 -1.72
N LYS A 104 13.49 18.63 -0.65
CA LYS A 104 14.54 17.59 -0.69
C LYS A 104 14.07 16.28 -1.31
N VAL A 105 12.76 16.04 -1.39
CA VAL A 105 12.20 14.88 -2.09
C VAL A 105 12.48 15.04 -3.58
N GLN A 106 13.19 14.07 -4.15
CA GLN A 106 13.60 14.07 -5.55
C GLN A 106 12.79 13.10 -6.38
N HIS A 107 12.46 11.92 -5.85
CA HIS A 107 11.71 10.90 -6.58
C HIS A 107 10.56 10.39 -5.74
N VAL A 108 9.43 10.19 -6.39
CA VAL A 108 8.25 9.56 -5.82
C VAL A 108 7.87 8.42 -6.75
N VAL A 109 7.97 7.19 -6.25
CA VAL A 109 7.51 6.00 -6.95
C VAL A 109 6.07 5.74 -6.55
N MET A 110 5.17 5.63 -7.52
CA MET A 110 3.75 5.38 -7.29
C MET A 110 3.08 4.70 -8.49
N ASP A 111 1.90 4.15 -8.28
CA ASP A 111 1.01 3.71 -9.37
C ASP A 111 0.52 4.92 -10.20
N MET A 112 0.03 4.65 -11.42
CA MET A 112 -0.51 5.61 -12.39
C MET A 112 -1.88 6.18 -11.99
N ASN A 113 -2.14 6.38 -10.71
CA ASN A 113 -3.37 7.01 -10.24
C ASN A 113 -3.35 8.50 -10.61
N ALA A 114 -4.19 8.88 -11.58
CA ALA A 114 -4.32 10.25 -12.07
C ALA A 114 -4.65 11.28 -10.96
N ALA A 115 -5.27 10.85 -9.86
CA ALA A 115 -5.53 11.71 -8.71
C ALA A 115 -4.24 12.28 -8.10
N TYR A 116 -3.16 11.50 -8.04
CA TYR A 116 -1.90 11.94 -7.44
C TYR A 116 -1.03 12.77 -8.37
N GLY A 117 -1.22 12.66 -9.69
CA GLY A 117 -0.44 13.40 -10.67
C GLY A 117 -0.46 14.92 -10.45
N LYS A 118 -1.58 15.47 -9.96
CA LYS A 118 -1.70 16.89 -9.60
C LYS A 118 -1.25 17.21 -8.17
N MET A 119 -1.38 16.26 -7.24
CA MET A 119 -1.06 16.44 -5.83
C MET A 119 0.46 16.47 -5.59
N ILE A 120 1.20 15.55 -6.22
CA ILE A 120 2.64 15.40 -5.99
C ILE A 120 3.43 16.67 -6.33
N PRO A 121 3.22 17.34 -7.47
CA PRO A 121 3.94 18.60 -7.75
C PRO A 121 3.60 19.73 -6.77
N GLN A 122 2.38 19.76 -6.22
CA GLN A 122 1.97 20.76 -5.23
C GLN A 122 2.66 20.53 -3.87
N VAL A 123 2.79 19.27 -3.48
CA VAL A 123 3.39 18.89 -2.19
C VAL A 123 4.92 18.86 -2.29
N PHE A 124 5.47 18.25 -3.33
CA PHE A 124 6.90 18.03 -3.53
C PHE A 124 7.38 18.74 -4.81
N PRO A 125 7.77 20.03 -4.73
CA PRO A 125 7.99 20.86 -5.91
C PRO A 125 9.17 20.43 -6.80
N LYS A 126 10.08 19.61 -6.29
CA LYS A 126 11.25 19.09 -7.04
C LYS A 126 11.17 17.60 -7.35
N ALA A 127 10.08 16.93 -6.95
CA ALA A 127 9.97 15.50 -7.13
C ALA A 127 9.62 15.14 -8.58
N LYS A 128 10.30 14.13 -9.11
CA LYS A 128 9.93 13.42 -10.32
C LYS A 128 9.09 12.21 -9.94
N ILE A 129 7.98 12.02 -10.65
CA ILE A 129 7.12 10.85 -10.48
C ILE A 129 7.73 9.72 -11.31
N LEU A 130 7.98 8.59 -10.66
CA LEU A 130 8.40 7.33 -11.28
C LEU A 130 7.24 6.35 -11.18
N VAL A 131 6.93 5.68 -12.29
CA VAL A 131 5.83 4.70 -12.30
C VAL A 131 6.31 3.39 -11.69
N ASP A 132 5.51 2.82 -10.81
CA ASP A 132 5.76 1.50 -10.24
C ASP A 132 5.61 0.39 -11.29
N HIS A 133 6.72 -0.31 -11.56
CA HIS A 133 6.79 -1.42 -12.49
C HIS A 133 5.89 -2.59 -12.11
N PHE A 134 5.74 -2.90 -10.81
CA PHE A 134 4.88 -3.99 -10.36
C PHE A 134 3.42 -3.73 -10.76
N HIS A 135 2.96 -2.50 -10.52
CA HIS A 135 1.62 -2.08 -10.89
C HIS A 135 1.42 -2.07 -12.41
N ILE A 136 2.41 -1.64 -13.21
CA ILE A 136 2.36 -1.73 -14.68
C ILE A 136 2.17 -3.19 -15.13
N VAL A 137 3.01 -4.10 -14.65
CA VAL A 137 2.95 -5.53 -15.03
C VAL A 137 1.60 -6.13 -14.62
N GLN A 138 1.10 -5.76 -13.44
CA GLN A 138 -0.20 -6.21 -12.95
C GLN A 138 -1.35 -5.68 -13.83
N GLN A 139 -1.33 -4.41 -14.22
CA GLN A 139 -2.34 -3.81 -15.10
C GLN A 139 -2.33 -4.44 -16.49
N ILE A 140 -1.15 -4.65 -17.08
CA ILE A 140 -0.99 -5.32 -18.37
C ILE A 140 -1.56 -6.75 -18.30
N SER A 141 -1.20 -7.50 -17.26
CA SER A 141 -1.69 -8.87 -17.05
C SER A 141 -3.21 -8.92 -16.91
N ARG A 142 -3.82 -7.96 -16.21
CA ARG A 142 -5.28 -7.83 -16.09
C ARG A 142 -5.93 -7.52 -17.45
N ALA A 143 -5.36 -6.61 -18.24
CA ALA A 143 -5.87 -6.26 -19.56
C ALA A 143 -5.86 -7.45 -20.53
N PHE A 144 -4.75 -8.20 -20.57
CA PHE A 144 -4.66 -9.44 -21.35
C PHE A 144 -5.68 -10.47 -20.91
N ASN A 145 -5.83 -10.67 -19.60
CA ASN A 145 -6.83 -11.60 -19.07
C ASN A 145 -8.26 -11.18 -19.43
N GLN A 146 -8.57 -9.89 -19.41
CA GLN A 146 -9.89 -9.39 -19.79
C GLN A 146 -10.16 -9.63 -21.28
N GLN A 147 -9.19 -9.34 -22.16
CA GLN A 147 -9.34 -9.62 -23.59
C GLN A 147 -9.49 -11.11 -23.88
N ARG A 148 -8.68 -11.95 -23.22
CA ARG A 148 -8.79 -13.41 -23.30
C ARG A 148 -10.19 -13.90 -22.93
N ILE A 149 -10.76 -13.40 -21.83
CA ILE A 149 -12.14 -13.75 -21.41
C ILE A 149 -13.16 -13.27 -22.44
N ARG A 150 -13.03 -12.04 -22.98
CA ARG A 150 -13.93 -11.52 -24.02
C ARG A 150 -13.89 -12.40 -25.28
N SER A 151 -12.71 -12.74 -25.78
CA SER A 151 -12.56 -13.64 -26.92
C SER A 151 -13.14 -15.02 -26.62
N MET A 152 -12.93 -15.57 -25.43
CA MET A 152 -13.53 -16.86 -25.03
C MET A 152 -15.06 -16.83 -25.01
N ASN A 153 -15.66 -15.73 -24.54
CA ASN A 153 -17.12 -15.58 -24.49
C ASN A 153 -17.75 -15.42 -25.89
N GLN A 154 -16.99 -14.92 -26.87
CA GLN A 154 -17.42 -14.81 -28.27
C GLN A 154 -17.31 -16.14 -29.05
N LEU A 155 -16.51 -17.09 -28.58
CA LEU A 155 -16.37 -18.40 -29.21
C LEU A 155 -17.60 -19.28 -28.90
N GLY A 156 -18.34 -19.65 -29.95
CA GLY A 156 -19.46 -20.58 -29.83
C GLY A 156 -19.00 -21.99 -29.45
N LYS A 157 -19.61 -22.57 -28.42
CA LYS A 157 -19.31 -23.94 -27.97
C LYS A 157 -19.77 -25.04 -28.95
N LYS A 158 -20.39 -24.68 -30.08
CA LYS A 158 -21.01 -25.59 -31.05
C LYS A 158 -20.10 -25.99 -32.22
N ASN A 159 -19.03 -25.23 -32.49
CA ASN A 159 -18.08 -25.53 -33.56
C ASN A 159 -16.80 -26.17 -32.98
N ALA A 160 -16.36 -27.30 -33.55
CA ALA A 160 -15.16 -28.03 -33.11
C ALA A 160 -13.88 -27.18 -33.17
N GLN A 161 -13.76 -26.29 -34.16
CA GLN A 161 -12.62 -25.38 -34.28
C GLN A 161 -12.64 -24.31 -33.18
N GLN A 162 -13.80 -23.68 -32.94
CA GLN A 162 -13.97 -22.70 -31.87
C GLN A 162 -13.75 -23.33 -30.48
N MET A 163 -14.11 -24.60 -30.30
CA MET A 163 -13.83 -25.37 -29.08
C MET A 163 -12.33 -25.60 -28.87
N LYS A 164 -11.56 -25.88 -29.93
CA LYS A 164 -10.10 -25.99 -29.85
C LYS A 164 -9.46 -24.66 -29.43
N ASP A 165 -9.91 -23.56 -30.02
CA ASP A 165 -9.37 -22.23 -29.71
C ASP A 165 -9.75 -21.77 -28.30
N TYR A 166 -10.97 -22.09 -27.83
CA TYR A 166 -11.37 -21.91 -26.44
C TYR A 166 -10.44 -22.65 -25.46
N ARG A 167 -10.11 -23.92 -25.75
CA ARG A 167 -9.20 -24.74 -24.91
C ARG A 167 -7.79 -24.16 -24.87
N LYS A 168 -7.28 -23.62 -25.98
CA LYS A 168 -5.98 -22.91 -26.02
C LYS A 168 -6.02 -21.68 -25.12
N LEU A 169 -7.02 -20.81 -25.28
CA LEU A 169 -7.19 -19.61 -24.45
C LEU A 169 -7.40 -19.92 -22.96
N LYS A 170 -8.01 -21.07 -22.63
CA LYS A 170 -8.15 -21.52 -21.24
C LYS A 170 -6.82 -21.97 -20.61
N LYS A 171 -5.85 -22.46 -21.39
CA LYS A 171 -4.53 -22.89 -20.85
C LYS A 171 -3.67 -21.73 -20.36
N TYR A 172 -3.80 -20.55 -20.98
CA TYR A 172 -3.01 -19.37 -20.62
C TYR A 172 -3.35 -18.75 -19.24
N THR A 173 -4.31 -19.30 -18.49
CA THR A 173 -4.64 -18.83 -17.13
C THR A 173 -3.55 -19.05 -16.10
N GLN A 174 -2.63 -19.99 -16.34
CA GLN A 174 -1.61 -20.39 -15.35
C GLN A 174 -0.37 -19.48 -15.35
N ILE A 175 -0.21 -18.60 -16.34
CA ILE A 175 0.98 -17.74 -16.47
C ILE A 175 0.87 -16.48 -15.58
N SER A 176 -0.35 -16.06 -15.21
CA SER A 176 -0.60 -14.86 -14.41
C SER A 176 -0.58 -15.06 -12.89
N SER A 177 -0.32 -16.28 -12.41
CA SER A 177 -0.31 -16.63 -10.97
C SER A 177 1.09 -16.84 -10.38
N THR A 178 2.13 -16.72 -11.20
CA THR A 178 3.54 -16.86 -10.79
C THR A 178 4.30 -15.58 -11.13
N SER A 179 4.05 -14.51 -10.38
CA SER A 179 4.87 -13.29 -10.33
C SER A 179 4.58 -12.56 -9.03
#